data_AF-X0RGB9-F1
#
_entry.id   AF-X0RGB9-F1
#
_cell.length_a   1.000
_cell.length_b   1.000
_cell.length_c   1.000
_cell.angle_alpha   90.00
_cell.angle_beta   90.00
_cell.angle_gamma   90.00
#
_symmetry.space_group_name_H-M   'P 1'
#
loop_
_entity.id
_entity.type
_entity.pdbx_description
1 polymer ?
#
loop_
_entity_poly.entity_id
_entity_poly.type
_entity_poly.pdbx_seq_one_letter_code
_entity_poly.pdbx_strand_id
1 'polypeptide(L)'
;YVEATRCINCFCCAEACISSHKNFLGPNAVMASIVRLMDPREQAREERLEILYSEQGVYRCHTSMACSFVCPKEIDVAHFIALAKAGRFRPEPEK
;
A
#
# COMPACT_ATOMS: atom_id res chain seq x y z
N TYR A 1 -7.18 8.70 -5.34
CA TYR A 1 -8.29 8.35 -4.42
C TYR A 1 -9.28 7.40 -5.08
N VAL A 2 -10.05 7.82 -6.10
CA VAL A 2 -11.12 7.00 -6.73
C VAL A 2 -10.61 5.68 -7.31
N GLU A 3 -9.45 5.70 -7.97
CA GLU A 3 -8.84 4.49 -8.53
C GLU A 3 -8.50 3.47 -7.43
N ALA A 4 -7.94 3.94 -6.31
CA ALA A 4 -7.53 3.10 -5.21
C ALA A 4 -8.71 2.39 -4.52
N THR A 5 -9.87 3.03 -4.47
CA THR A 5 -11.10 2.47 -3.88
C THR A 5 -11.74 1.37 -4.72
N ARG A 6 -11.31 1.16 -5.97
CA ARG A 6 -11.84 0.11 -6.87
C ARG A 6 -11.30 -1.30 -6.57
N CYS A 7 -10.41 -1.44 -5.58
CA CYS A 7 -9.86 -2.74 -5.20
C CYS A 7 -10.98 -3.69 -4.74
N ILE A 8 -11.03 -4.88 -5.33
CA ILE A 8 -12.03 -5.92 -5.02
C ILE A 8 -11.48 -7.03 -4.12
N ASN A 9 -10.29 -6.86 -3.55
CA ASN A 9 -9.60 -7.86 -2.72
C ASN A 9 -9.49 -9.25 -3.38
N CYS A 10 -9.14 -9.27 -4.67
CA CYS A 10 -8.91 -10.53 -5.40
C CYS A 10 -7.53 -11.17 -5.14
N PHE A 11 -6.63 -10.49 -4.42
CA PHE A 11 -5.26 -10.94 -4.09
C PHE A 11 -4.32 -11.24 -5.28
N CYS A 12 -4.71 -11.03 -6.53
CA CYS A 12 -3.82 -11.23 -7.69
C CYS A 12 -2.49 -10.48 -7.57
N CYS A 13 -2.53 -9.25 -7.04
CA CYS A 13 -1.33 -8.45 -6.81
C CYS A 13 -0.39 -9.06 -5.76
N ALA A 14 -0.92 -9.73 -4.75
CA ALA A 14 -0.14 -10.35 -3.69
C ALA A 14 0.58 -11.61 -4.19
N GLU A 15 -0.12 -12.44 -4.96
CA GLU A 15 0.44 -13.63 -5.60
C GLU A 15 1.55 -13.28 -6.61
N ALA A 16 1.37 -12.22 -7.41
CA ALA A 16 2.38 -11.81 -8.37
C ALA A 16 3.62 -11.15 -7.74
N CYS A 17 3.57 -10.79 -6.46
CA CYS A 17 4.64 -10.04 -5.81
C CYS A 17 5.67 -10.97 -5.16
N ILE A 18 6.89 -10.97 -5.69
CA ILE A 18 8.00 -11.79 -5.16
C ILE A 18 8.37 -11.49 -3.70
N SER A 19 8.07 -10.28 -3.21
CA SER A 19 8.32 -9.89 -1.82
C SER A 19 7.30 -10.47 -0.85
N SER A 20 6.11 -10.89 -1.30
CA SER A 20 5.04 -11.37 -0.42
C SER A 20 5.47 -12.56 0.43
N HIS A 21 6.36 -13.43 -0.07
CA HIS A 21 6.88 -14.60 0.65
C HIS A 21 8.02 -14.27 1.65
N LYS A 22 8.45 -13.01 1.76
CA LYS A 22 9.62 -12.57 2.56
C LYS A 22 9.24 -11.65 3.72
N ASN A 23 8.15 -11.95 4.41
CA ASN A 23 7.59 -11.14 5.51
C ASN A 23 7.21 -9.71 5.08
N PHE A 24 6.68 -9.55 3.86
CA PHE A 24 6.04 -8.32 3.43
C PHE A 24 4.54 -8.41 3.70
N LEU A 25 3.94 -7.36 4.27
CA LEU A 25 2.48 -7.20 4.41
C LEU A 25 1.73 -7.45 3.09
N GLY A 26 2.40 -7.22 1.96
CA GLY A 26 1.87 -7.50 0.63
C GLY A 26 1.18 -6.27 0.02
N PRO A 27 1.13 -6.20 -1.32
CA PRO A 27 0.57 -5.03 -2.01
C PRO A 27 -0.92 -4.86 -1.75
N ASN A 28 -1.68 -5.94 -1.50
CA ASN A 28 -3.11 -5.84 -1.19
C ASN A 28 -3.37 -5.14 0.15
N ALA A 29 -2.71 -5.60 1.24
CA ALA A 29 -2.88 -5.01 2.56
C ALA A 29 -2.36 -3.57 2.63
N VAL A 30 -1.23 -3.30 1.98
CA VAL A 30 -0.70 -1.93 1.84
C VAL A 30 -1.69 -1.04 1.12
N MET A 31 -2.31 -1.52 0.04
CA MET A 31 -3.29 -0.75 -0.71
C MET A 31 -4.54 -0.43 0.11
N ALA A 32 -5.05 -1.41 0.87
CA ALA A 32 -6.15 -1.19 1.80
C ALA A 32 -5.81 -0.11 2.85
N SER A 33 -4.60 -0.15 3.39
CA SER A 33 -4.12 0.87 4.32
C SER A 33 -4.00 2.26 3.67
N ILE A 34 -3.48 2.34 2.45
CA ILE A 34 -3.38 3.62 1.71
C ILE A 34 -4.76 4.23 1.47
N VAL A 35 -5.75 3.42 1.08
CA VAL A 35 -7.14 3.90 0.90
C VAL A 35 -7.68 4.51 2.20
N ARG A 36 -7.45 3.86 3.34
CA ARG A 36 -7.85 4.37 4.66
C ARG A 36 -7.10 5.65 5.03
N LEU A 37 -5.79 5.71 4.79
CA LEU A 37 -4.98 6.91 5.07
C LEU A 37 -5.35 8.11 4.18
N MET A 38 -5.98 7.89 3.03
CA MET A 38 -6.51 8.97 2.20
C MET A 38 -7.92 9.42 2.62
N ASP A 39 -8.62 8.67 3.47
CA ASP A 39 -9.95 9.02 3.95
C ASP A 39 -9.86 9.98 5.16
N PRO A 40 -10.44 11.19 5.09
CA PRO A 40 -10.41 12.13 6.21
C PRO A 40 -11.19 11.65 7.45
N ARG A 41 -12.02 10.60 7.31
CA ARG A 41 -12.81 10.03 8.41
C ARG A 41 -12.03 8.99 9.22
N GLU A 42 -10.83 8.61 8.80
CA GLU A 42 -10.02 7.61 9.48
C GLU A 42 -9.51 8.14 10.82
N GLN A 43 -9.86 7.44 11.91
CA GLN A 43 -9.53 7.82 13.28
C GLN A 43 -8.26 7.13 13.78
N ALA A 44 -7.95 5.92 13.28
CA ALA A 44 -6.78 5.14 13.68
C ALA A 44 -5.60 5.38 12.73
N ARG A 45 -5.30 6.65 12.44
CA ARG A 45 -4.27 7.03 11.45
C ARG A 45 -2.87 6.65 11.92
N GLU A 46 -2.52 6.94 13.17
CA GLU A 46 -1.19 6.70 13.75
C GLU A 46 -0.85 5.21 13.78
N GLU A 47 -1.72 4.38 14.36
CA GLU A 47 -1.55 2.92 14.39
C GLU A 47 -1.35 2.33 12.99
N ARG A 48 -2.12 2.82 12.01
CA ARG A 48 -1.99 2.37 10.62
C ARG A 48 -0.67 2.79 9.98
N LEU A 49 -0.17 3.98 10.31
CA LEU A 49 1.15 4.45 9.85
C LEU A 49 2.27 3.61 10.48
N GLU A 50 2.20 3.29 11.77
CA GLU A 50 3.18 2.42 12.43
C GLU A 50 3.26 1.05 11.75
N ILE A 51 2.11 0.42 11.45
CA ILE A 51 2.06 -0.86 10.74
C ILE A 51 2.59 -0.70 9.30
N LEU A 52 2.17 0.34 8.59
CA LEU A 52 2.53 0.58 7.19
C LEU A 52 4.04 0.82 7.02
N TYR A 53 4.67 1.51 7.97
CA TYR A 53 6.11 1.82 7.97
C TYR A 53 6.94 0.90 8.87
N SER A 54 6.37 -0.22 9.32
CA SER A 54 7.11 -1.27 10.04
C SER A 54 8.16 -1.95 9.16
N GLU A 55 9.01 -2.80 9.78
CA GLU A 55 10.00 -3.62 9.06
C GLU A 55 9.38 -4.55 8.01
N GLN A 56 8.10 -4.90 8.18
CA GLN A 56 7.32 -5.75 7.28
C GLN A 56 6.45 -4.93 6.31
N GLY A 57 6.50 -3.60 6.40
CA GLY A 57 5.67 -2.66 5.67
C GLY A 57 6.23 -2.24 4.30
N VAL A 58 5.96 -1.00 3.90
CA VAL A 58 6.23 -0.46 2.55
C VAL A 58 7.70 -0.52 2.14
N TYR A 59 8.62 -0.56 3.10
CA TYR A 59 10.06 -0.64 2.83
C TYR A 59 10.48 -1.96 2.16
N ARG A 60 9.71 -3.03 2.31
CA ARG A 60 9.93 -4.33 1.65
C ARG A 60 9.53 -4.36 0.18
N CYS A 61 8.92 -3.28 -0.33
CA CYS A 61 8.63 -3.15 -1.75
C CYS A 61 9.93 -2.82 -2.53
N HIS A 62 10.30 -3.72 -3.44
CA HIS A 62 11.43 -3.56 -4.37
C HIS A 62 11.01 -2.99 -5.74
N THR A 63 9.79 -2.44 -5.86
CA THR A 63 9.33 -1.72 -7.05
C THR A 63 9.36 -2.55 -8.35
N SER A 64 9.02 -3.84 -8.28
CA SER A 64 8.98 -4.74 -9.45
C SER A 64 7.82 -4.50 -10.42
N MET A 65 6.83 -3.67 -10.04
CA MET A 65 5.63 -3.32 -10.82
C MET A 65 4.69 -4.47 -11.21
N ALA A 66 5.01 -5.72 -10.86
CA ALA A 66 4.19 -6.90 -11.17
C ALA A 66 2.74 -6.77 -10.66
N CYS A 67 2.55 -6.13 -9.51
CA CYS A 67 1.23 -5.93 -8.91
C CYS A 67 0.27 -5.06 -9.75
N SER A 68 0.79 -4.04 -10.45
CA SER A 68 -0.02 -3.21 -11.35
C SER A 68 -0.39 -3.97 -12.62
N PHE A 69 0.54 -4.78 -13.15
CA PHE A 69 0.33 -5.53 -14.40
C PHE A 69 -0.77 -6.60 -14.29
N VAL A 70 -0.88 -7.27 -13.13
CA VAL A 70 -1.86 -8.34 -12.93
C VAL A 70 -3.21 -7.86 -12.39
N CYS A 71 -3.37 -6.56 -12.12
CA CYS A 71 -4.59 -6.06 -11.49
C CYS A 71 -5.76 -6.14 -12.48
N PRO A 72 -6.83 -6.93 -12.23
CA PRO A 72 -7.97 -7.04 -13.15
C PRO A 72 -8.83 -5.77 -13.20
N LYS A 73 -8.59 -4.83 -12.28
CA LYS A 73 -9.26 -3.53 -12.22
C LYS A 73 -8.38 -2.40 -12.77
N GLU A 74 -7.22 -2.73 -13.33
CA GLU A 74 -6.27 -1.79 -13.94
C GLU A 74 -5.87 -0.67 -12.97
N ILE A 75 -5.68 -1.03 -11.69
CA ILE A 75 -5.24 -0.10 -10.66
C ILE A 75 -3.72 -0.07 -10.66
N ASP A 76 -3.12 1.12 -10.69
CA ASP A 76 -1.66 1.25 -10.56
C ASP A 76 -1.20 1.10 -9.11
N VAL A 77 -1.24 -0.14 -8.61
CA VAL A 77 -0.87 -0.50 -7.23
C VAL A 77 0.58 -0.10 -6.92
N ALA A 78 1.51 -0.31 -7.84
CA ALA A 78 2.91 0.04 -7.68
C ALA A 78 3.11 1.55 -7.45
N HIS A 79 2.38 2.39 -8.18
CA HIS A 79 2.42 3.83 -7.99
C HIS A 79 1.99 4.26 -6.59
N PHE A 80 0.86 3.72 -6.08
CA PHE A 80 0.39 4.04 -4.73
C PHE A 80 1.40 3.61 -3.65
N ILE A 81 2.02 2.44 -3.79
CA ILE A 81 3.05 1.98 -2.86
C ILE A 81 4.30 2.86 -2.93
N ALA A 82 4.68 3.32 -4.12
CA ALA A 82 5.79 4.25 -4.29
C ALA A 82 5.53 5.59 -3.60
N LEU A 83 4.30 6.14 -3.71
CA LEU A 83 3.90 7.35 -2.98
C LEU A 83 3.99 7.15 -1.46
N ALA A 84 3.55 5.99 -0.96
CA ALA A 84 3.67 5.67 0.45
C ALA A 84 5.13 5.59 0.90
N LYS A 85 6.00 4.95 0.10
CA LYS A 85 7.44 4.87 0.36
C LYS A 85 8.11 6.25 0.34
N ALA A 86 7.65 7.18 -0.51
CA ALA A 86 8.11 8.57 -0.56
C ALA A 86 7.61 9.42 0.64
N GLY A 87 6.82 8.86 1.55
CA GLY A 87 6.37 9.56 2.75
C GLY A 87 5.16 10.47 2.55
N ARG A 88 4.46 10.41 1.41
CA ARG A 88 3.25 11.24 1.13
C ARG A 88 2.12 11.09 2.14
N PHE A 89 2.12 10.01 2.93
CA PHE A 89 1.10 9.75 3.95
C PHE A 89 1.58 9.99 5.39
N ARG A 90 2.89 10.24 5.61
CA ARG A 90 3.40 10.63 6.93
C ARG A 90 2.90 12.02 7.31
N PRO A 91 2.55 12.25 8.59
CA PRO A 91 2.40 13.62 9.08
C PRO A 91 3.74 14.35 8.94
N GLU A 92 3.70 15.67 8.73
CA GLU A 92 4.91 16.48 8.85
C GLU A 92 5.51 16.28 10.24
N PRO A 93 6.85 16.24 10.39
CA PRO A 93 7.45 16.18 11.71
C PRO A 93 6.95 17.38 12.52
N GLU A 94 6.31 17.12 13.65
CA GLU A 94 6.02 18.15 14.65
C GLU A 94 7.35 18.85 14.98
N LYS A 95 7.36 20.18 14.84
CA LYS A 95 8.49 21.01 15.28
C LYS A 95 8.59 21.00 16.80
#